data_AF-A0A2Z5UBV4-F1
#
_entry.id   AF-A0A2Z5UBV4-F1
#
_cell.length_a   1.000
_cell.length_b   1.000
_cell.length_c   1.000
_cell.angle_alpha   90.00
_cell.angle_beta   90.00
_cell.angle_gamma   90.00
#
_symmetry.space_group_name_H-M   'P 1'
#
loop_
_entity.id
_entity.type
_entity.pdbx_description
1 polymer ?
#
loop_
_entity_poly.entity_id
_entity_poly.type
_entity_poly.pdbx_seq_one_letter_code
_entity_poly.pdbx_strand_id
1 'polypeptide(L)'
;MENAESRVATIAAEIQDLAPTIAELTQRVRAIMAEPQITTLEGRERAETLLPCEIGAEALGRCQILVANNVVVLETLGVISLTRYVFELLVWLRTIQATPLKSLRFLILSLKDGEDHTSQHIAHLEAEAQFLDVIAERDDPIPGMMALQEEHGENLTAEIVRNAEKARMDVIDFEARRHFIAYAADAKVNGYGFQAHLIRKKAVIAAQANLETKRQVRLDFVDRFSQSLIDEAGGVSKWNWFDSAKAVGMEPEYQYIYRYTSRLLHATPASFYTTSKNLELTEMRLFLEYVYVRLLDVIDVVTDLADRAEAKCG
;
A
#
# COMPACT_ATOMS: atom_id res chain seq x y z
N MET A 1 -38.79 -13.64 3.66
CA MET A 1 -37.94 -12.89 2.70
C MET A 1 -36.70 -12.47 3.45
N GLU A 2 -35.53 -12.93 3.02
CA GLU A 2 -34.25 -12.41 3.53
C GLU A 2 -34.16 -10.89 3.28
N ASN A 3 -33.81 -10.10 4.30
CA ASN A 3 -33.57 -8.67 4.13
C ASN A 3 -32.20 -8.44 3.45
N ALA A 4 -31.98 -7.25 2.90
CA ALA A 4 -30.74 -6.95 2.15
C ALA A 4 -29.47 -7.05 3.01
N GLU A 5 -29.57 -6.74 4.30
CA GLU A 5 -28.48 -6.86 5.27
C GLU A 5 -28.08 -8.33 5.48
N SER A 6 -29.06 -9.23 5.63
CA SER A 6 -28.82 -10.67 5.78
C SER A 6 -28.10 -11.22 4.55
N ARG A 7 -28.44 -10.77 3.34
CA ARG A 7 -27.76 -11.22 2.12
C ARG A 7 -26.30 -10.76 2.04
N VAL A 8 -26.02 -9.53 2.49
CA VAL A 8 -24.65 -9.01 2.61
C VAL A 8 -23.87 -9.79 3.67
N ALA A 9 -24.49 -10.10 4.81
CA ALA A 9 -23.88 -10.90 5.86
C ALA A 9 -23.59 -12.34 5.41
N THR A 10 -24.49 -12.96 4.64
CA THR A 10 -24.29 -14.31 4.09
C THR A 10 -23.06 -14.38 3.19
N ILE A 11 -22.94 -13.49 2.19
CA ILE A 11 -21.78 -13.50 1.29
C ILE A 11 -20.47 -13.16 2.03
N ALA A 12 -20.54 -12.30 3.06
CA ALA A 12 -19.40 -12.01 3.91
C ALA A 12 -18.94 -13.26 4.70
N ALA A 13 -19.88 -14.04 5.23
CA ALA A 13 -19.56 -15.31 5.88
C ALA A 13 -18.96 -16.32 4.88
N GLU A 14 -19.51 -16.43 3.67
CA GLU A 14 -18.95 -17.30 2.62
C GLU A 14 -17.50 -16.92 2.25
N ILE A 15 -17.18 -15.63 2.20
CA ILE A 15 -15.80 -15.17 2.00
C ILE A 15 -14.92 -15.58 3.19
N GLN A 16 -15.41 -15.44 4.43
CA GLN A 16 -14.69 -15.87 5.64
C GLN A 16 -14.41 -17.37 5.66
N ASP A 17 -15.37 -18.17 5.19
CA ASP A 17 -15.27 -19.62 5.12
C ASP A 17 -14.21 -20.11 4.11
N LEU A 18 -13.67 -19.24 3.26
CA LEU A 18 -12.52 -19.56 2.40
C LEU A 18 -11.19 -19.59 3.16
N ALA A 19 -11.11 -19.01 4.37
CA ALA A 19 -9.86 -18.88 5.11
C ALA A 19 -9.14 -20.24 5.36
N PRO A 20 -9.82 -21.32 5.76
CA PRO A 20 -9.19 -22.64 5.92
C PRO A 20 -8.61 -23.18 4.60
N THR A 21 -9.35 -23.06 3.50
CA THR A 21 -8.89 -23.50 2.16
C THR A 21 -7.65 -22.73 1.72
N ILE A 22 -7.64 -21.41 1.91
CA ILE A 22 -6.48 -20.57 1.59
C ILE A 22 -5.28 -20.96 2.47
N ALA A 23 -5.49 -21.28 3.75
CA ALA A 23 -4.44 -21.73 4.66
C ALA A 23 -3.82 -23.06 4.25
N GLU A 24 -4.66 -24.04 3.91
CA GLU A 24 -4.22 -25.34 3.42
C GLU A 24 -3.41 -25.22 2.14
N LEU A 25 -3.92 -24.47 1.15
CA LEU A 25 -3.20 -24.26 -0.11
C LEU A 25 -1.88 -23.52 0.12
N THR A 26 -1.85 -22.52 1.01
CA THR A 26 -0.60 -21.82 1.36
C THR A 26 0.44 -22.79 1.93
N GLN A 27 0.02 -23.71 2.80
CA GLN A 27 0.92 -24.72 3.36
C GLN A 27 1.42 -25.68 2.29
N ARG A 28 0.54 -26.14 1.39
CA ARG A 28 0.91 -26.99 0.25
C ARG A 28 1.97 -26.32 -0.62
N VAL A 29 1.72 -25.08 -1.06
CA VAL A 29 2.66 -24.31 -1.91
C VAL A 29 4.01 -24.16 -1.22
N ARG A 30 4.03 -23.84 0.08
CA ARG A 30 5.28 -23.73 0.85
C ARG A 30 6.04 -25.04 0.97
N ALA A 31 5.33 -26.18 1.07
CA ALA A 31 5.97 -27.50 1.08
C ALA A 31 6.66 -27.78 -0.27
N ILE A 32 5.97 -27.53 -1.39
CA ILE A 32 6.55 -27.67 -2.74
C ILE A 32 7.79 -26.79 -2.91
N MET A 33 7.71 -25.54 -2.48
CA MET A 33 8.85 -24.60 -2.54
C MET A 33 10.07 -25.06 -1.73
N ALA A 34 9.87 -25.93 -0.72
CA ALA A 34 10.93 -26.46 0.11
C ALA A 34 11.53 -27.77 -0.44
N GLU A 35 10.95 -28.37 -1.48
CA GLU A 35 11.48 -29.58 -2.10
C GLU A 35 12.88 -29.32 -2.69
N PRO A 36 13.87 -30.22 -2.47
CA PRO A 36 15.22 -30.05 -2.98
C PRO A 36 15.27 -29.77 -4.49
N GLN A 37 14.45 -30.47 -5.27
CA GLN A 37 14.36 -30.34 -6.73
C GLN A 37 13.91 -28.93 -7.16
N ILE A 38 13.12 -28.25 -6.34
CA ILE A 38 12.61 -26.90 -6.60
C ILE A 38 13.60 -25.84 -6.07
N THR A 39 14.14 -26.04 -4.86
CA THR A 39 15.04 -25.07 -4.23
C THR A 39 16.35 -24.89 -5.00
N THR A 40 16.84 -25.94 -5.66
CA THR A 40 18.08 -25.93 -6.45
C THR A 40 17.89 -25.39 -7.88
N LEU A 41 16.68 -25.02 -8.29
CA LEU A 41 16.46 -24.43 -9.62
C LEU A 41 17.18 -23.08 -9.72
N GLU A 42 17.74 -22.83 -10.90
CA GLU A 42 18.45 -21.60 -11.24
C GLU A 42 17.93 -20.96 -12.54
N GLY A 43 18.31 -19.70 -12.76
CA GLY A 43 18.02 -18.96 -14.00
C GLY A 43 16.55 -19.02 -14.41
N ARG A 44 16.31 -19.39 -15.67
CA ARG A 44 14.95 -19.46 -16.24
C ARG A 44 14.06 -20.47 -15.54
N GLU A 45 14.56 -21.67 -15.22
CA GLU A 45 13.73 -22.71 -14.62
C GLU A 45 13.23 -22.28 -13.24
N ARG A 46 14.09 -21.62 -12.45
CA ARG A 46 13.68 -20.98 -11.19
C ARG A 46 12.61 -19.92 -11.43
N ALA A 47 12.84 -19.05 -12.42
CA ALA A 47 11.94 -17.96 -12.76
C ALA A 47 10.55 -18.43 -13.22
N GLU A 48 10.48 -19.58 -13.87
CA GLU A 48 9.25 -20.14 -14.44
C GLU A 48 8.56 -21.16 -13.53
N THR A 49 9.22 -21.63 -12.46
CA THR A 49 8.69 -22.69 -11.58
C THR A 49 8.59 -22.24 -10.13
N LEU A 50 9.70 -21.82 -9.52
CA LEU A 50 9.74 -21.45 -8.10
C LEU A 50 9.15 -20.05 -7.84
N LEU A 51 9.53 -19.04 -8.64
CA LEU A 51 9.04 -17.66 -8.42
C LEU A 51 7.51 -17.53 -8.54
N PRO A 52 6.81 -18.20 -9.49
CA PRO A 52 5.35 -18.22 -9.49
C PRO A 52 4.76 -18.77 -8.18
N CYS A 53 5.36 -19.81 -7.60
CA CYS A 53 4.93 -20.39 -6.33
C CYS A 53 5.19 -19.43 -5.16
N GLU A 54 6.34 -18.77 -5.12
CA GLU A 54 6.65 -17.72 -4.13
C GLU A 54 5.60 -16.60 -4.18
N ILE A 55 5.29 -16.09 -5.38
CA ILE A 55 4.30 -15.04 -5.58
C ILE A 55 2.89 -15.54 -5.22
N GLY A 56 2.55 -16.78 -5.58
CA GLY A 56 1.27 -17.42 -5.23
C GLY A 56 1.10 -17.55 -3.72
N ALA A 57 2.12 -17.99 -2.99
CA ALA A 57 2.09 -18.08 -1.53
C ALA A 57 1.91 -16.71 -0.86
N GLU A 58 2.60 -15.68 -1.35
CA GLU A 58 2.42 -14.31 -0.87
C GLU A 58 1.01 -13.77 -1.17
N ALA A 59 0.47 -14.06 -2.36
CA ALA A 59 -0.90 -13.70 -2.74
C ALA A 59 -1.94 -14.35 -1.82
N LEU A 60 -1.80 -15.65 -1.51
CA LEU A 60 -2.67 -16.34 -0.57
C LEU A 60 -2.56 -15.78 0.85
N GLY A 61 -1.33 -15.48 1.31
CA GLY A 61 -1.11 -14.83 2.60
C GLY A 61 -1.81 -13.47 2.69
N ARG A 62 -1.80 -12.68 1.60
CA ARG A 62 -2.58 -11.44 1.53
C ARG A 62 -4.09 -11.72 1.57
N CYS A 63 -4.59 -12.71 0.84
CA CYS A 63 -6.00 -13.09 0.89
C CYS A 63 -6.45 -13.48 2.30
N GLN A 64 -5.65 -14.22 3.07
CA GLN A 64 -5.96 -14.53 4.47
C GLN A 64 -6.17 -13.29 5.32
N ILE A 65 -5.26 -12.31 5.20
CA ILE A 65 -5.36 -11.03 5.93
C ILE A 65 -6.64 -10.28 5.53
N LEU A 66 -6.96 -10.25 4.24
CA LEU A 66 -8.14 -9.55 3.72
C LEU A 66 -9.44 -10.18 4.23
N VAL A 67 -9.53 -11.50 4.14
CA VAL A 67 -10.69 -12.28 4.58
C VAL A 67 -10.90 -12.15 6.09
N ALA A 68 -9.82 -12.16 6.88
CA ALA A 68 -9.89 -12.06 8.33
C ALA A 68 -10.22 -10.64 8.84
N ASN A 69 -9.65 -9.59 8.22
CA ASN A 69 -9.73 -8.22 8.77
C ASN A 69 -10.78 -7.33 8.10
N ASN A 70 -11.00 -7.47 6.78
CA ASN A 70 -11.81 -6.49 6.03
C ASN A 70 -13.26 -6.92 5.82
N VAL A 71 -13.58 -8.19 6.08
CA VAL A 71 -14.95 -8.72 5.96
C VAL A 71 -15.72 -8.59 7.28
N VAL A 72 -15.04 -8.21 8.37
CA VAL A 72 -15.62 -7.99 9.70
C VAL A 72 -16.23 -6.59 9.84
N VAL A 73 -15.71 -5.61 9.09
CA VAL A 73 -16.22 -4.22 9.08
C VAL A 73 -16.53 -3.82 7.64
N LEU A 74 -17.77 -4.09 7.20
CA LEU A 74 -18.22 -3.75 5.86
C LEU A 74 -18.60 -2.28 5.78
N GLU A 75 -17.69 -1.48 5.22
CA GLU A 75 -17.93 -0.10 4.85
C GLU A 75 -17.59 0.13 3.36
N THR A 76 -18.13 1.19 2.77
CA THR A 76 -18.06 1.43 1.32
C THR A 76 -16.63 1.46 0.78
N LEU A 77 -15.74 2.23 1.39
CA LEU A 77 -14.35 2.37 0.95
C LEU A 77 -13.58 1.05 1.12
N GLY A 78 -13.85 0.31 2.18
CA GLY A 78 -13.30 -1.01 2.48
C GLY A 78 -13.69 -2.03 1.42
N VAL A 79 -14.98 -2.15 1.09
CA VAL A 79 -15.48 -3.06 0.06
C VAL A 79 -14.90 -2.72 -1.32
N ILE A 80 -14.81 -1.43 -1.64
CA ILE A 80 -14.25 -0.96 -2.91
C ILE A 80 -12.75 -1.23 -3.00
N SER A 81 -12.02 -0.96 -1.92
CA SER A 81 -10.58 -1.21 -1.84
C SER A 81 -10.28 -2.70 -1.94
N LEU A 82 -11.05 -3.53 -1.26
CA LEU A 82 -10.97 -5.00 -1.33
C LEU A 82 -11.24 -5.50 -2.76
N THR A 83 -12.33 -5.05 -3.38
CA THR A 83 -12.70 -5.40 -4.75
C THR A 83 -11.57 -5.09 -5.73
N ARG A 84 -11.04 -3.86 -5.65
CA ARG A 84 -9.96 -3.42 -6.54
C ARG A 84 -8.68 -4.20 -6.30
N TYR A 85 -8.33 -4.45 -5.04
CA TYR A 85 -7.16 -5.25 -4.69
C TYR A 85 -7.25 -6.67 -5.24
N VAL A 86 -8.36 -7.37 -5.02
CA VAL A 86 -8.56 -8.75 -5.50
C VAL A 86 -8.55 -8.80 -7.03
N PHE A 87 -9.14 -7.81 -7.71
CA PHE A 87 -9.02 -7.66 -9.16
C PHE A 87 -7.56 -7.51 -9.62
N GLU A 88 -6.83 -6.54 -9.06
CA GLU A 88 -5.44 -6.26 -9.44
C GLU A 88 -4.51 -7.45 -9.15
N LEU A 89 -4.74 -8.15 -8.02
CA LEU A 89 -4.05 -9.38 -7.65
C LEU A 89 -4.28 -10.49 -8.68
N LEU A 90 -5.53 -10.73 -9.07
CA LEU A 90 -5.87 -11.78 -10.01
C LEU A 90 -5.32 -11.50 -11.41
N VAL A 91 -5.29 -10.23 -11.84
CA VAL A 91 -4.65 -9.83 -13.11
C VAL A 91 -3.17 -10.22 -13.12
N TRP A 92 -2.46 -9.98 -12.01
CA TRP A 92 -1.06 -10.42 -11.87
C TRP A 92 -0.91 -11.93 -11.92
N LEU A 93 -1.70 -12.66 -11.12
CA LEU A 93 -1.62 -14.12 -11.06
C LEU A 93 -1.94 -14.77 -12.41
N ARG A 94 -2.98 -14.32 -13.12
CA ARG A 94 -3.31 -14.82 -14.47
C ARG A 94 -2.23 -14.49 -15.49
N THR A 95 -1.57 -13.32 -15.36
CA THR A 95 -0.44 -12.96 -16.23
C THR A 95 0.72 -13.95 -16.04
N ILE A 96 1.04 -14.28 -14.78
CA ILE A 96 2.10 -15.24 -14.43
C ILE A 96 1.69 -16.67 -14.84
N GLN A 97 0.43 -17.05 -14.64
CA GLN A 97 -0.08 -18.35 -15.04
C GLN A 97 0.04 -18.58 -16.54
N ALA A 98 -0.30 -17.56 -17.35
CA ALA A 98 -0.20 -17.62 -18.80
C ALA A 98 1.25 -17.54 -19.30
N THR A 99 2.13 -16.82 -18.59
CA THR A 99 3.54 -16.67 -18.95
C THR A 99 4.40 -16.62 -17.68
N PRO A 100 4.87 -17.77 -17.17
CA PRO A 100 5.54 -17.86 -15.86
C PRO A 100 6.77 -16.96 -15.71
N LEU A 101 7.50 -16.70 -16.80
CA LEU A 101 8.62 -15.77 -16.82
C LEU A 101 8.25 -14.35 -16.37
N LYS A 102 6.97 -13.95 -16.46
CA LYS A 102 6.47 -12.67 -15.95
C LYS A 102 6.61 -12.52 -14.44
N SER A 103 6.94 -13.58 -13.71
CA SER A 103 7.36 -13.52 -12.30
C SER A 103 8.57 -12.60 -12.10
N LEU A 104 9.54 -12.61 -13.04
CA LEU A 104 10.69 -11.70 -12.99
C LEU A 104 10.26 -10.25 -13.15
N ARG A 105 9.29 -9.98 -14.03
CA ARG A 105 8.72 -8.64 -14.23
C ARG A 105 8.00 -8.16 -12.97
N PHE A 106 7.19 -9.02 -12.35
CA PHE A 106 6.51 -8.71 -11.09
C PHE A 106 7.52 -8.29 -10.00
N LEU A 107 8.58 -9.09 -9.82
CA LEU A 107 9.57 -8.85 -8.78
C LEU A 107 10.43 -7.61 -9.06
N ILE A 108 10.90 -7.40 -10.29
CA ILE A 108 11.73 -6.22 -10.60
C ILE A 108 10.95 -4.91 -10.44
N LEU A 109 9.65 -4.90 -10.80
CA LEU A 109 8.80 -3.75 -10.56
C LEU A 109 8.59 -3.53 -9.05
N SER A 110 8.34 -4.59 -8.28
CA SER A 110 8.17 -4.50 -6.82
C SER A 110 9.43 -3.95 -6.12
N LEU A 111 10.62 -4.36 -6.58
CA LEU A 111 11.89 -3.86 -6.04
C LEU A 111 12.08 -2.37 -6.35
N LYS A 112 11.80 -1.95 -7.59
CA LYS A 112 11.88 -0.54 -8.00
C LYS A 112 10.87 0.34 -7.28
N ASP A 113 9.62 -0.10 -7.17
CA ASP A 113 8.58 0.63 -6.44
C ASP A 113 9.00 0.80 -4.96
N GLY A 114 9.66 -0.20 -4.38
CA GLY A 114 10.24 -0.10 -3.03
C GLY A 114 11.38 0.92 -2.91
N GLU A 115 12.25 1.03 -3.91
CA GLU A 115 13.30 2.06 -3.98
C GLU A 115 12.70 3.46 -4.14
N ASP A 116 11.73 3.61 -5.04
CA ASP A 116 11.06 4.89 -5.34
C ASP A 116 10.29 5.39 -4.12
N HIS A 117 9.53 4.52 -3.45
CA HIS A 117 8.82 4.84 -2.22
C HIS A 117 9.78 5.30 -1.11
N THR A 118 10.91 4.60 -0.92
CA THR A 118 11.90 4.97 0.10
C THR A 118 12.57 6.30 -0.24
N SER A 119 12.86 6.54 -1.51
CA SER A 119 13.42 7.81 -2.00
C SER A 119 12.47 8.99 -1.78
N GLN A 120 11.17 8.80 -2.07
CA GLN A 120 10.13 9.80 -1.79
C GLN A 120 9.97 10.04 -0.29
N HIS A 121 10.06 8.99 0.53
CA HIS A 121 10.01 9.14 1.99
C HIS A 121 11.20 9.96 2.52
N ILE A 122 12.42 9.74 2.01
CA ILE A 122 13.60 10.57 2.33
C ILE A 122 13.33 12.04 1.96
N ALA A 123 12.82 12.30 0.77
CA ALA A 123 12.48 13.66 0.34
C ALA A 123 11.43 14.32 1.23
N HIS A 124 10.43 13.55 1.70
CA HIS A 124 9.44 14.02 2.66
C HIS A 124 10.06 14.36 4.02
N LEU A 125 10.94 13.49 4.56
CA LEU A 125 11.64 13.74 5.82
C LEU A 125 12.52 15.00 5.74
N GLU A 126 13.19 15.23 4.62
CA GLU A 126 13.98 16.46 4.41
C GLU A 126 13.10 17.70 4.30
N ALA A 127 11.99 17.62 3.57
CA ALA A 127 11.01 18.71 3.48
C ALA A 127 10.41 19.03 4.86
N GLU A 128 10.16 18.01 5.67
CA GLU A 128 9.68 18.15 7.04
C GLU A 128 10.74 18.81 7.94
N ALA A 129 11.99 18.34 7.91
CA ALA A 129 13.07 18.99 8.67
C ALA A 129 13.25 20.46 8.27
N GLN A 130 13.16 20.76 6.97
CA GLN A 130 13.22 22.13 6.47
C GLN A 130 12.05 22.98 6.96
N PHE A 131 10.84 22.43 6.98
CA PHE A 131 9.68 23.11 7.54
C PHE A 131 9.89 23.45 9.02
N LEU A 132 10.39 22.49 9.81
CA LEU A 132 10.65 22.71 11.24
C LEU A 132 11.73 23.76 11.48
N ASP A 133 12.77 23.86 10.65
CA ASP A 133 13.75 24.96 10.75
C ASP A 133 13.09 26.33 10.53
N VAL A 134 12.24 26.46 9.50
CA VAL A 134 11.51 27.71 9.23
C VAL A 134 10.60 28.08 10.40
N ILE A 135 9.94 27.09 11.02
CA ILE A 135 9.14 27.31 12.22
C ILE A 135 10.04 27.71 13.39
N ALA A 136 11.20 27.09 13.57
CA ALA A 136 12.13 27.43 14.64
C ALA A 136 12.60 28.89 14.57
N GLU A 137 12.83 29.41 13.36
CA GLU A 137 13.15 30.83 13.15
C GLU A 137 11.98 31.76 13.51
N ARG A 138 10.74 31.32 13.25
CA ARG A 138 9.51 32.07 13.61
C ARG A 138 9.12 31.92 15.07
N ASP A 139 9.62 30.89 15.74
CA ASP A 139 9.34 30.56 17.12
C ASP A 139 10.19 31.38 18.11
N ASP A 140 10.89 32.43 17.65
CA ASP A 140 11.53 33.41 18.54
C ASP A 140 10.47 34.16 19.38
N PRO A 141 10.47 34.02 20.72
CA PRO A 141 9.52 34.70 21.57
C PRO A 141 9.84 36.20 21.73
N ILE A 142 11.05 36.65 21.39
CA ILE A 142 11.52 38.01 21.68
C ILE A 142 10.66 39.08 20.98
N PRO A 143 10.40 39.03 19.67
CA PRO A 143 9.57 40.05 19.02
C PRO A 143 8.14 40.10 19.57
N GLY A 144 7.55 38.95 19.88
CA GLY A 144 6.22 38.86 20.49
C GLY A 144 6.18 39.44 21.90
N MET A 145 7.21 39.17 22.71
CA MET A 145 7.33 39.70 24.06
C MET A 145 7.52 41.23 24.06
N MET A 146 8.34 41.75 23.14
CA MET A 146 8.52 43.20 22.97
C MET A 146 7.19 43.88 22.60
N ALA A 147 6.42 43.31 21.67
CA ALA A 147 5.12 43.83 21.27
C ALA A 147 4.12 43.84 22.44
N LEU A 148 4.06 42.75 23.24
CA LEU A 148 3.19 42.69 24.42
C LEU A 148 3.58 43.72 25.48
N GLN A 149 4.89 43.98 25.65
CA GLN A 149 5.39 44.97 26.60
C GLN A 149 5.10 46.40 26.14
N GLU A 150 5.16 46.68 24.83
CA GLU A 150 4.73 47.96 24.25
C GLU A 150 3.22 48.19 24.36
N GLU A 151 2.40 47.15 24.14
CA GLU A 151 0.93 47.25 24.17
C GLU A 151 0.38 47.39 25.60
N HIS A 152 0.91 46.62 26.56
CA HIS A 152 0.34 46.52 27.90
C HIS A 152 1.14 47.23 28.99
N GLY A 153 2.42 47.55 28.77
CA GLY A 153 3.26 48.27 29.75
C GLY A 153 3.24 47.63 31.15
N GLU A 154 2.89 48.42 32.16
CA GLU A 154 2.76 47.96 33.56
C GLU A 154 1.59 46.98 33.79
N ASN A 155 0.61 46.94 32.88
CA ASN A 155 -0.53 46.02 32.95
C ASN A 155 -0.23 44.65 32.33
N LEU A 156 1.00 44.39 31.88
CA LEU A 156 1.40 43.09 31.37
C LEU A 156 1.36 42.05 32.49
N THR A 157 0.38 41.15 32.43
CA THR A 157 0.24 40.06 33.40
C THR A 157 0.75 38.74 32.83
N ALA A 158 1.09 37.80 33.72
CA ALA A 158 1.44 36.44 33.32
C ALA A 158 0.30 35.72 32.56
N GLU A 159 -0.96 36.12 32.77
CA GLU A 159 -2.08 35.56 32.01
C GLU A 159 -2.10 36.03 30.55
N ILE A 160 -1.83 37.32 30.31
CA ILE A 160 -1.72 37.89 28.96
C ILE A 160 -0.59 37.20 28.19
N VAL A 161 0.58 37.06 28.81
CA VAL A 161 1.74 36.38 28.22
C VAL A 161 1.40 34.92 27.86
N ARG A 162 0.84 34.16 28.79
CA ARG A 162 0.46 32.75 28.54
C ARG A 162 -0.57 32.61 27.42
N ASN A 163 -1.54 33.51 27.33
CA ASN A 163 -2.56 33.47 26.28
C ASN A 163 -1.95 33.79 24.91
N ALA A 164 -1.04 34.76 24.83
CA ALA A 164 -0.33 35.10 23.60
C ALA A 164 0.61 33.97 23.13
N GLU A 165 1.37 33.37 24.05
CA GLU A 165 2.20 32.21 23.76
C GLU A 165 1.38 31.04 23.25
N LYS A 166 0.24 30.75 23.90
CA LYS A 166 -0.68 29.71 23.47
C LYS A 166 -1.24 29.97 22.08
N ALA A 167 -1.71 31.19 21.80
CA ALA A 167 -2.24 31.54 20.48
C ALA A 167 -1.18 31.39 19.38
N ARG A 168 0.07 31.77 19.66
CA ARG A 168 1.20 31.58 18.74
C ARG A 168 1.47 30.10 18.47
N MET A 169 1.49 29.27 19.53
CA MET A 169 1.65 27.82 19.39
C MET A 169 0.50 27.17 18.61
N ASP A 170 -0.74 27.61 18.82
CA ASP A 170 -1.92 27.10 18.09
C ASP A 170 -1.84 27.41 16.58
N VAL A 171 -1.27 28.56 16.19
CA VAL A 171 -1.03 28.91 14.77
C VAL A 171 0.02 27.99 14.16
N ILE A 172 1.14 27.77 14.86
CA ILE A 172 2.21 26.87 14.41
C ILE A 172 1.69 25.43 14.26
N ASP A 173 0.90 24.96 15.23
CA ASP A 173 0.23 23.65 15.17
C ASP A 173 -0.65 23.50 13.94
N PHE A 174 -1.42 24.54 13.66
CA PHE A 174 -2.33 24.53 12.53
C PHE A 174 -1.57 24.55 11.20
N GLU A 175 -0.44 25.27 11.13
CA GLU A 175 0.48 25.24 9.98
C GLU A 175 1.07 23.83 9.82
N ALA A 176 1.63 23.23 10.87
CA ALA A 176 2.20 21.88 10.83
C ALA A 176 1.18 20.82 10.36
N ARG A 177 -0.07 20.91 10.80
CA ARG A 177 -1.16 20.01 10.34
C ARG A 177 -1.45 20.12 8.85
N ARG A 178 -1.24 21.28 8.23
CA ARG A 178 -1.43 21.49 6.78
C ARG A 178 -0.30 20.88 5.94
N HIS A 179 0.85 20.63 6.55
CA HIS A 179 2.06 20.18 5.87
C HIS A 179 2.38 18.69 6.10
N PHE A 180 1.48 17.90 6.68
CA PHE A 180 1.66 16.46 6.94
C PHE A 180 2.96 16.13 7.71
N ILE A 181 3.27 16.95 8.70
CA ILE A 181 4.48 16.86 9.53
C ILE A 181 4.29 15.76 10.59
N ALA A 182 5.00 14.63 10.44
CA ALA A 182 4.85 13.47 11.31
C ALA A 182 5.42 13.71 12.73
N TYR A 183 6.52 14.46 12.83
CA TYR A 183 7.26 14.76 14.05
C TYR A 183 6.82 16.07 14.72
N ALA A 184 5.67 16.64 14.32
CA ALA A 184 5.16 17.88 14.88
C ALA A 184 4.92 17.78 16.40
N ALA A 185 4.46 16.62 16.88
CA ALA A 185 4.23 16.38 18.31
C ALA A 185 5.56 16.37 19.11
N ASP A 186 6.59 15.70 18.58
CA ASP A 186 7.92 15.65 19.21
C ASP A 186 8.60 17.02 19.19
N ALA A 187 8.41 17.79 18.11
CA ALA A 187 8.98 19.13 17.95
C ALA A 187 8.52 20.10 19.06
N LYS A 188 7.31 19.95 19.58
CA LYS A 188 6.79 20.78 20.69
C LYS A 188 7.56 20.58 21.99
N VAL A 189 8.03 19.37 22.22
CA VAL A 189 8.74 18.99 23.45
C VAL A 189 10.22 19.31 23.30
N ASN A 190 10.78 18.99 22.13
CA ASN A 190 12.21 19.05 21.86
C ASN A 190 12.68 20.42 21.36
N GLY A 191 11.76 21.26 20.89
CA GLY A 191 12.05 22.46 20.10
C GLY A 191 12.19 22.13 18.62
N TYR A 192 11.62 22.99 17.76
CA TYR A 192 11.51 22.77 16.32
C TYR A 192 12.87 22.57 15.64
N GLY A 193 13.86 23.44 15.92
CA GLY A 193 15.19 23.33 15.30
C GLY A 193 15.98 22.10 15.77
N PHE A 194 15.84 21.71 17.04
CA PHE A 194 16.47 20.49 17.53
C PHE A 194 15.80 19.24 16.94
N GLN A 195 14.48 19.24 16.80
CA GLN A 195 13.78 18.14 16.12
C GLN A 195 14.16 18.04 14.65
N ALA A 196 14.30 19.15 13.93
CA ALA A 196 14.81 19.16 12.55
C ALA A 196 16.20 18.53 12.45
N HIS A 197 17.10 18.87 13.37
CA HIS A 197 18.42 18.24 13.47
C HIS A 197 18.32 16.71 13.71
N LEU A 198 17.45 16.27 14.62
CA LEU A 198 17.24 14.85 14.90
C LEU A 198 16.69 14.08 13.69
N ILE A 199 15.74 14.64 12.94
CA ILE A 199 15.21 14.03 11.71
C ILE A 199 16.35 13.78 10.72
N ARG A 200 17.18 14.81 10.43
CA ARG A 200 18.30 14.68 9.50
C ARG A 200 19.36 13.69 9.95
N LYS A 201 19.70 13.69 11.25
CA LYS A 201 20.77 12.82 11.78
C LYS A 201 20.35 11.39 12.08
N LYS A 202 19.04 11.13 12.27
CA LYS A 202 18.51 9.80 12.60
C LYS A 202 17.60 9.25 11.50
N ALA A 203 16.44 9.88 11.29
CA ALA A 203 15.42 9.35 10.40
C ALA A 203 15.88 9.30 8.93
N VAL A 204 16.46 10.40 8.43
CA VAL A 204 16.99 10.45 7.05
C VAL A 204 18.13 9.46 6.85
N ILE A 205 19.09 9.40 7.78
CA ILE A 205 20.21 8.45 7.68
C ILE A 205 19.73 7.00 7.69
N ALA A 206 18.76 6.66 8.56
CA ALA A 206 18.19 5.32 8.60
C ALA A 206 17.45 4.98 7.29
N ALA A 207 16.69 5.92 6.73
CA ALA A 207 16.00 5.74 5.46
C ALA A 207 16.97 5.60 4.28
N GLN A 208 18.09 6.35 4.27
CA GLN A 208 19.15 6.22 3.27
C GLN A 208 19.83 4.84 3.34
N ALA A 209 20.13 4.34 4.54
CA ALA A 209 20.69 3.00 4.71
C ALA A 209 19.72 1.90 4.23
N ASN A 210 18.42 2.07 4.46
CA ASN A 210 17.37 1.18 3.94
C ASN A 210 17.31 1.24 2.40
N LEU A 211 17.36 2.42 1.80
CA LEU A 211 17.39 2.58 0.35
C LEU A 211 18.60 1.85 -0.27
N GLU A 212 19.77 1.96 0.34
CA GLU A 212 20.96 1.26 -0.16
C GLU A 212 20.83 -0.26 -0.03
N THR A 213 20.24 -0.75 1.06
CA THR A 213 19.91 -2.17 1.22
C THR A 213 18.97 -2.66 0.11
N LYS A 214 17.93 -1.88 -0.22
CA LYS A 214 16.99 -2.22 -1.31
C LYS A 214 17.67 -2.23 -2.68
N ARG A 215 18.56 -1.28 -2.95
CA ARG A 215 19.35 -1.23 -4.17
C ARG A 215 20.26 -2.44 -4.30
N GLN A 216 20.91 -2.85 -3.23
CA GLN A 216 21.73 -4.06 -3.23
C GLN A 216 20.90 -5.30 -3.56
N VAL A 217 19.72 -5.47 -2.94
CA VAL A 217 18.80 -6.58 -3.25
C VAL A 217 18.42 -6.58 -4.73
N ARG A 218 18.16 -5.41 -5.34
CA ARG A 218 17.87 -5.32 -6.78
C ARG A 218 19.09 -5.68 -7.63
N LEU A 219 20.29 -5.26 -7.27
CA LEU A 219 21.52 -5.62 -7.98
C LEU A 219 21.76 -7.13 -7.91
N ASP A 220 21.62 -7.74 -6.73
CA ASP A 220 21.74 -9.19 -6.54
C ASP A 220 20.69 -9.97 -7.36
N PHE A 221 19.47 -9.42 -7.46
CA PHE A 221 18.42 -9.98 -8.30
C PHE A 221 18.79 -9.95 -9.79
N VAL A 222 19.33 -8.84 -10.28
CA VAL A 222 19.78 -8.71 -11.68
C VAL A 222 20.97 -9.63 -11.94
N ASP A 223 21.91 -9.75 -11.00
CA ASP A 223 23.05 -10.66 -11.12
C ASP A 223 22.59 -12.12 -11.22
N ARG A 224 21.63 -12.52 -10.37
CA ARG A 224 21.08 -13.89 -10.35
C ARG A 224 20.36 -14.29 -11.64
N PHE A 225 19.57 -13.39 -12.23
CA PHE A 225 18.72 -13.73 -13.39
C PHE A 225 19.24 -13.19 -14.72
N SER A 226 20.27 -12.35 -14.71
CA SER A 226 20.75 -11.54 -15.83
C SER A 226 19.76 -10.48 -16.31
N GLN A 227 20.28 -9.35 -16.78
CA GLN A 227 19.45 -8.29 -17.37
C GLN A 227 18.67 -8.77 -18.60
N SER A 228 19.28 -9.64 -19.43
CA SER A 228 18.66 -10.16 -20.65
C SER A 228 17.35 -10.91 -20.37
N LEU A 229 17.34 -11.79 -19.36
CA LEU A 229 16.15 -12.56 -18.99
C LEU A 229 15.06 -11.67 -18.39
N ILE A 230 15.45 -10.64 -17.62
CA ILE A 230 14.53 -9.64 -17.07
C ILE A 230 13.89 -8.83 -18.21
N ASP A 231 14.66 -8.44 -19.22
CA ASP A 231 14.15 -7.70 -20.38
C ASP A 231 13.19 -8.55 -21.21
N GLU A 232 13.48 -9.84 -21.40
CA GLU A 232 12.57 -10.81 -22.02
C GLU A 232 11.24 -10.94 -21.25
N ALA A 233 11.30 -10.91 -19.91
CA ALA A 233 10.11 -10.87 -19.08
C ALA A 233 9.29 -9.57 -19.24
N GLY A 234 9.79 -8.56 -19.94
CA GLY A 234 9.14 -7.26 -20.17
C GLY A 234 9.80 -6.09 -19.42
N GLY A 235 10.95 -6.34 -18.79
CA GLY A 235 11.81 -5.35 -18.19
C GLY A 235 11.13 -4.51 -17.12
N VAL A 236 11.51 -3.23 -17.09
CA VAL A 236 11.15 -2.26 -16.05
C VAL A 236 10.13 -1.23 -16.52
N SER A 237 9.44 -1.53 -17.62
CA SER A 237 8.40 -0.67 -18.17
C SER A 237 7.22 -0.57 -17.20
N LYS A 238 6.67 0.65 -17.06
CA LYS A 238 5.54 0.92 -16.17
C LYS A 238 4.39 -0.04 -16.47
N TRP A 239 3.82 -0.61 -15.42
CA TRP A 239 2.66 -1.49 -15.54
C TRP A 239 1.42 -0.71 -16.00
N ASN A 240 0.77 -1.20 -17.07
CA ASN A 240 -0.49 -0.65 -17.55
C ASN A 240 -1.63 -1.62 -17.17
N TRP A 241 -2.50 -1.18 -16.25
CA TRP A 241 -3.60 -2.00 -15.76
C TRP A 241 -4.64 -2.34 -16.81
N PHE A 242 -4.96 -1.40 -17.72
CA PHE A 242 -5.95 -1.65 -18.77
C PHE A 242 -5.46 -2.72 -19.75
N ASP A 243 -4.24 -2.54 -20.29
CA ASP A 243 -3.66 -3.47 -21.26
C ASP A 243 -3.45 -4.87 -20.64
N SER A 244 -3.04 -4.91 -19.36
CA SER A 244 -2.81 -6.17 -18.66
C SER A 244 -4.12 -6.89 -18.35
N ALA A 245 -5.16 -6.17 -17.90
CA ALA A 245 -6.48 -6.74 -17.70
C ALA A 245 -7.06 -7.29 -19.01
N LYS A 246 -6.90 -6.54 -20.11
CA LYS A 246 -7.30 -7.00 -21.45
C LYS A 246 -6.56 -8.28 -21.87
N ALA A 247 -5.25 -8.35 -21.63
CA ALA A 247 -4.44 -9.52 -21.99
C ALA A 247 -4.87 -10.80 -21.26
N VAL A 248 -5.44 -10.69 -20.05
CA VAL A 248 -5.94 -11.83 -19.26
C VAL A 248 -7.48 -11.96 -19.29
N GLY A 249 -8.15 -11.26 -20.21
CA GLY A 249 -9.59 -11.38 -20.42
C GLY A 249 -10.48 -10.72 -19.36
N MET A 250 -9.95 -9.73 -18.62
CA MET A 250 -10.64 -9.02 -17.53
C MET A 250 -10.92 -7.54 -17.86
N GLU A 251 -11.03 -7.19 -19.15
CA GLU A 251 -11.31 -5.82 -19.61
C GLU A 251 -12.67 -5.28 -19.09
N PRO A 252 -13.79 -6.04 -19.14
CA PRO A 252 -15.08 -5.55 -18.63
C PRO A 252 -15.04 -5.21 -17.13
N GLU A 253 -14.38 -6.04 -16.33
CA GLU A 253 -14.18 -5.86 -14.90
C GLU A 253 -13.34 -4.62 -14.63
N TYR A 254 -12.25 -4.42 -15.38
CA TYR A 254 -11.43 -3.22 -15.29
C TYR A 254 -12.30 -1.97 -15.51
N GLN A 255 -13.05 -1.92 -16.60
CA GLN A 255 -13.88 -0.77 -16.95
C GLN A 255 -14.92 -0.47 -15.86
N TYR A 256 -15.54 -1.52 -15.30
CA TYR A 256 -16.52 -1.37 -14.23
C TYR A 256 -15.88 -0.88 -12.93
N ILE A 257 -14.87 -1.60 -12.42
CA ILE A 257 -14.23 -1.33 -11.13
C ILE A 257 -13.52 0.01 -11.13
N TYR A 258 -12.74 0.35 -12.16
CA TYR A 258 -12.02 1.63 -12.21
C TYR A 258 -12.96 2.82 -12.35
N ARG A 259 -14.03 2.70 -13.14
CA ARG A 259 -15.05 3.76 -13.22
C ARG A 259 -15.75 3.96 -11.89
N TYR A 260 -16.11 2.87 -11.22
CA TYR A 260 -16.88 2.92 -9.98
C TYR A 260 -16.04 3.42 -8.81
N THR A 261 -14.82 2.91 -8.64
CA THR A 261 -13.84 3.39 -7.64
C THR A 261 -13.50 4.86 -7.86
N SER A 262 -13.25 5.28 -9.10
CA SER A 262 -12.95 6.68 -9.46
C SER A 262 -14.09 7.63 -9.07
N ARG A 263 -15.35 7.25 -9.35
CA ARG A 263 -16.53 8.05 -8.99
C ARG A 263 -16.66 8.29 -7.49
N LEU A 264 -16.29 7.31 -6.66
CA LEU A 264 -16.45 7.39 -5.21
C LEU A 264 -15.23 7.96 -4.48
N LEU A 265 -14.03 7.73 -5.01
CA LEU A 265 -12.77 8.17 -4.39
C LEU A 265 -12.37 9.59 -4.81
N HIS A 266 -12.79 10.06 -6.00
CA HIS A 266 -12.41 11.38 -6.49
C HIS A 266 -13.50 12.43 -6.30
N ALA A 267 -13.08 13.62 -5.89
CA ALA A 267 -13.91 14.83 -5.87
C ALA A 267 -14.15 15.32 -7.30
N THR A 268 -15.09 14.69 -8.00
CA THR A 268 -15.57 15.14 -9.32
C THR A 268 -16.69 16.18 -9.15
N PRO A 269 -16.95 17.07 -10.13
CA PRO A 269 -18.06 18.01 -10.05
C PRO A 269 -19.41 17.36 -9.71
N ALA A 270 -19.69 16.18 -10.29
CA ALA A 270 -20.90 15.41 -9.99
C ALA A 270 -20.96 14.89 -8.54
N SER A 271 -19.82 14.58 -7.92
CA SER A 271 -19.75 14.09 -6.53
C SER A 271 -20.13 15.13 -5.47
N PHE A 272 -20.13 16.42 -5.81
CA PHE A 272 -20.57 17.50 -4.90
C PHE A 272 -22.09 17.68 -4.88
N TYR A 273 -22.77 17.32 -5.98
CA TYR A 273 -24.21 17.51 -6.15
C TYR A 273 -25.02 16.22 -5.98
N THR A 274 -24.36 15.09 -5.71
CA THR A 274 -24.99 13.78 -5.47
C THR A 274 -24.93 13.45 -3.97
N THR A 275 -26.06 13.00 -3.42
CA THR A 275 -26.25 12.79 -1.98
C THR A 275 -25.75 11.44 -1.46
N SER A 276 -25.46 10.46 -2.31
CA SER A 276 -24.92 9.15 -1.90
C SER A 276 -23.45 8.99 -2.28
N LYS A 277 -22.59 8.95 -1.25
CA LYS A 277 -21.19 8.47 -1.36
C LYS A 277 -21.00 7.04 -0.87
N ASN A 278 -22.07 6.42 -0.38
CA ASN A 278 -22.05 5.06 0.14
C ASN A 278 -22.65 4.10 -0.87
N LEU A 279 -22.13 2.89 -0.92
CA LEU A 279 -22.76 1.76 -1.59
C LEU A 279 -24.12 1.51 -0.97
N GLU A 280 -25.14 1.34 -1.81
CA GLU A 280 -26.36 0.68 -1.36
C GLU A 280 -26.08 -0.78 -1.02
N LEU A 281 -26.87 -1.38 -0.13
CA LEU A 281 -26.68 -2.79 0.27
C LEU A 281 -26.65 -3.75 -0.92
N THR A 282 -27.41 -3.47 -1.98
CA THR A 282 -27.41 -4.25 -3.22
C THR A 282 -26.08 -4.12 -3.98
N GLU A 283 -25.49 -2.93 -4.04
CA GLU A 283 -24.20 -2.70 -4.68
C GLU A 283 -23.07 -3.31 -3.84
N MET A 284 -23.15 -3.18 -2.51
CA MET A 284 -22.22 -3.82 -1.59
C MET A 284 -22.22 -5.34 -1.77
N ARG A 285 -23.40 -5.95 -1.85
CA ARG A 285 -23.53 -7.36 -2.17
C ARG A 285 -22.88 -7.70 -3.51
N LEU A 286 -23.17 -6.95 -4.58
CA LEU A 286 -22.61 -7.20 -5.91
C LEU A 286 -21.07 -7.23 -5.88
N PHE A 287 -20.44 -6.30 -5.17
CA PHE A 287 -18.98 -6.27 -5.01
C PHE A 287 -18.44 -7.42 -4.17
N LEU A 288 -19.13 -7.81 -3.10
CA LEU A 288 -18.74 -8.96 -2.28
C LEU A 288 -18.90 -10.28 -3.05
N GLU A 289 -19.96 -10.45 -3.84
CA GLU A 289 -20.15 -11.60 -4.72
C GLU A 289 -19.00 -11.70 -5.74
N TYR A 290 -18.61 -10.56 -6.32
CA TYR A 290 -17.41 -10.49 -7.17
C TYR A 290 -16.15 -10.90 -6.40
N VAL A 291 -15.92 -10.36 -5.21
CA VAL A 291 -14.75 -10.70 -4.37
C VAL A 291 -14.71 -12.19 -4.08
N TYR A 292 -15.83 -12.78 -3.65
CA TYR A 292 -15.95 -14.20 -3.37
C TYR A 292 -15.52 -15.05 -4.58
N VAL A 293 -16.12 -14.80 -5.75
CA VAL A 293 -15.79 -15.53 -6.98
C VAL A 293 -14.32 -15.34 -7.36
N ARG A 294 -13.77 -14.12 -7.23
CA ARG A 294 -12.37 -13.87 -7.60
C ARG A 294 -11.37 -14.44 -6.59
N LEU A 295 -11.74 -14.63 -5.33
CA LEU A 295 -10.92 -15.37 -4.37
C LEU A 295 -10.86 -16.86 -4.73
N LEU A 296 -11.96 -17.44 -5.22
CA LEU A 296 -11.94 -18.80 -5.79
C LEU A 296 -11.03 -18.86 -7.02
N ASP A 297 -11.12 -17.89 -7.94
CA ASP A 297 -10.20 -17.82 -9.09
C ASP A 297 -8.73 -17.72 -8.66
N VAL A 298 -8.42 -17.00 -7.57
CA VAL A 298 -7.07 -16.92 -7.01
C VAL A 298 -6.61 -18.31 -6.53
N ILE A 299 -7.47 -19.02 -5.79
CA ILE A 299 -7.20 -20.39 -5.32
C ILE A 299 -6.93 -21.31 -6.52
N ASP A 300 -7.75 -21.25 -7.57
CA ASP A 300 -7.59 -22.07 -8.77
C ASP A 300 -6.28 -21.77 -9.50
N VAL A 301 -5.95 -20.49 -9.70
CA VAL A 301 -4.70 -20.09 -10.37
C VAL A 301 -3.48 -20.58 -9.57
N VAL A 302 -3.47 -20.38 -8.26
CA VAL A 302 -2.34 -20.82 -7.42
C VAL A 302 -2.26 -22.35 -7.34
N THR A 303 -3.39 -23.05 -7.38
CA THR A 303 -3.43 -24.51 -7.48
C THR A 303 -2.76 -24.99 -8.77
N ASP A 304 -3.08 -24.42 -9.93
CA ASP A 304 -2.42 -24.78 -11.20
C ASP A 304 -0.92 -24.45 -11.19
N LEU A 305 -0.50 -23.34 -10.58
CA LEU A 305 0.93 -23.05 -10.38
C LEU A 305 1.63 -24.12 -9.52
N ALA A 306 0.98 -24.56 -8.44
CA ALA A 306 1.47 -25.61 -7.55
C ALA A 306 1.58 -26.96 -8.28
N ASP A 307 0.54 -27.35 -9.02
CA ASP A 307 0.49 -28.61 -9.79
C ASP A 307 1.61 -28.66 -10.84
N ARG A 308 1.89 -27.55 -11.52
CA ARG A 308 3.00 -27.44 -12.48
C ARG A 308 4.37 -27.58 -11.82
N ALA A 309 4.54 -27.05 -10.62
CA ALA A 309 5.78 -27.19 -9.86
C ALA A 309 5.95 -28.62 -9.31
N GLU A 310 4.89 -29.24 -8.79
CA GLU A 310 4.92 -30.65 -8.36
C GLU A 310 5.26 -31.60 -9.50
N ALA A 311 4.76 -31.35 -10.71
CA ALA A 311 5.10 -32.14 -11.89
C ALA A 311 6.61 -32.10 -12.24
N LYS A 312 7.37 -31.13 -11.72
CA LYS A 312 8.84 -31.07 -11.84
C LYS A 312 9.56 -31.87 -10.75
N CYS A 313 8.89 -32.22 -9.65
CA CYS A 313 9.44 -33.02 -8.55
C CYS A 313 9.44 -34.53 -8.86
N GLY A 314 8.57 -35.00 -9.76
CA GLY A 314 8.45 -36.40 -10.17
C GLY A 314 7.21 -37.09 -9.64
#